data_AF-A0A522SSB3-F1
#
_entry.id   AF-A0A522SSB3-F1
#
_cell.length_a   1.000
_cell.length_b   1.000
_cell.length_c   1.000
_cell.angle_alpha   90.00
_cell.angle_beta   90.00
_cell.angle_gamma   90.00
#
_symmetry.space_group_name_H-M   'P 1'
#
loop_
_entity.id
_entity.type
_entity.pdbx_description
1 polymer ?
#
loop_
_entity_poly.entity_id
_entity_poly.type
_entity_poly.pdbx_seq_one_letter_code
_entity_poly.pdbx_strand_id
1 'polypeptide(L)' 'MMVGPGGDAGGGPARHVPVLLNEMLDLVAPKEGETIIDGTFGAGGYTRALL' A
#
# COMPACT_ATOMS: atom_id res chain seq x y z
N MET A 1 12.61 15.91 11.76
CA MET A 1 11.23 15.64 11.31
C MET A 1 11.02 14.14 11.41
N MET A 2 10.34 13.66 12.44
CA MET A 2 10.06 12.23 12.66
C MET A 2 8.60 12.00 12.27
N VAL A 3 8.34 11.29 11.17
CA VAL A 3 7.00 10.78 10.85
C VAL A 3 6.83 9.50 11.67
N GLY A 4 5.91 9.53 12.63
CA GLY A 4 5.56 8.37 13.46
C GLY A 4 5.00 7.21 12.63
N PRO A 5 4.86 6.01 13.23
CA PRO A 5 4.29 4.86 12.52
C PRO A 5 2.88 5.24 12.09
N GLY A 6 2.61 5.22 10.78
CA GLY A 6 1.32 5.60 10.21
C GLY A 6 0.19 4.80 10.84
N GLY A 7 -0.56 5.46 11.73
CA GLY A 7 -1.77 4.91 12.34
C GLY A 7 -2.91 4.92 11.33
N ASP A 8 -3.73 3.87 11.40
CA ASP A 8 -4.81 3.54 10.49
C ASP A 8 -5.64 4.76 10.10
N ALA A 9 -5.68 5.06 8.80
CA ALA A 9 -6.54 6.08 8.22
C ALA A 9 -8.01 5.60 8.25
N GLY A 10 -8.59 5.61 9.44
CA GLY A 10 -10.02 5.44 9.72
C GLY A 10 -10.50 3.98 9.81
N GLY A 11 -10.42 3.35 10.99
CA GLY A 11 -11.16 2.10 11.20
C GLY A 11 -10.79 1.22 12.40
N GLY A 12 -10.72 1.76 13.62
CA GLY A 12 -10.65 0.95 14.85
C GLY A 12 -9.47 -0.02 14.94
N PRO A 13 -9.42 -0.92 15.95
CA PRO A 13 -8.26 -1.80 16.21
C PRO A 13 -8.10 -2.95 15.18
N ALA A 14 -8.79 -2.89 14.04
CA ALA A 14 -8.75 -3.91 13.02
C ALA A 14 -7.58 -3.69 12.07
N ARG A 15 -6.80 -4.75 11.81
CA ARG A 15 -5.69 -4.71 10.85
C ARG A 15 -6.21 -4.29 9.47
N HIS A 16 -5.72 -3.19 8.92
CA HIS A 16 -6.08 -2.73 7.58
C HIS A 16 -5.63 -3.77 6.52
N VAL A 17 -6.59 -4.25 5.72
CA VAL A 17 -6.34 -5.17 4.59
C VAL A 17 -6.56 -4.41 3.29
N PRO A 18 -5.57 -4.34 2.37
CA PRO A 18 -5.74 -3.65 1.09
C PRO A 18 -6.82 -4.33 0.25
N VAL A 19 -7.75 -3.53 -0.25
CA VAL A 19 -8.87 -4.01 -1.08
C VAL A 19 -8.36 -4.44 -2.45
N LEU A 20 -8.81 -5.57 -3.01
CA LEU A 20 -8.42 -6.03 -4.35
C LEU A 20 -6.89 -6.09 -4.61
N LEU A 21 -6.12 -6.48 -3.59
CA LEU A 21 -4.66 -6.49 -3.70
C LEU A 21 -4.16 -7.39 -4.84
N ASN A 22 -4.71 -8.59 -4.98
CA ASN A 22 -4.25 -9.55 -5.99
C ASN A 22 -4.57 -9.05 -7.40
N GLU A 23 -5.78 -8.55 -7.62
CA GLU A 23 -6.21 -8.01 -8.90
C GLU A 23 -5.38 -6.79 -9.30
N MET A 24 -5.03 -5.94 -8.33
CA MET A 24 -4.12 -4.82 -8.55
C MET A 24 -2.72 -5.29 -8.96
N LEU A 25 -2.16 -6.29 -8.26
CA LEU A 25 -0.85 -6.86 -8.61
C LEU A 25 -0.85 -7.54 -9.98
N ASP A 26 -1.92 -8.25 -10.33
CA ASP A 26 -2.07 -8.89 -11.63
C ASP A 26 -2.18 -7.86 -12.77
N LEU A 27 -2.88 -6.74 -12.52
CA LEU A 27 -3.04 -5.68 -13.51
C LEU A 27 -1.75 -4.86 -13.70
N VAL A 28 -1.08 -4.51 -12.59
CA VAL A 28 0.15 -3.70 -12.62
C VAL A 28 1.33 -4.53 -13.11
N ALA A 29 1.38 -5.82 -12.74
CA ALA A 29 2.43 -6.76 -13.10
C ALA A 29 3.85 -6.16 -12.97
N PRO A 30 4.21 -5.66 -11.77
CA PRO A 30 5.43 -4.88 -11.57
C PRO A 30 6.68 -5.70 -11.88
N LYS A 31 7.66 -5.07 -12.50
CA LYS A 31 8.96 -5.69 -12.82
C LYS A 31 10.09 -5.06 -12.01
N GLU A 32 11.15 -5.83 -11.84
CA GLU A 32 12.35 -5.36 -11.16
C GLU A 32 12.90 -4.10 -11.85
N GLY A 33 13.20 -3.09 -11.04
CA GLY A 33 13.72 -1.80 -11.52
C GLY A 33 12.68 -0.84 -12.08
N GLU A 34 11.39 -1.19 -12.12
CA GLU A 34 10.34 -0.25 -12.51
C GLU A 34 10.09 0.81 -11.43
N THR A 35 9.82 2.04 -11.88
CA THR A 35 9.42 3.15 -11.01
C THR A 35 7.90 3.23 -10.96
N ILE A 36 7.31 3.01 -9.78
CA ILE A 36 5.86 3.02 -9.55
C ILE A 36 5.51 4.15 -8.58
N ILE A 37 4.36 4.80 -8.82
CA ILE A 37 3.82 5.87 -7.96
C ILE A 37 2.53 5.38 -7.30
N ASP A 38 2.53 5.25 -5.98
CA ASP A 38 1.31 5.08 -5.18
C ASP A 38 0.70 6.47 -4.92
N GLY A 39 -0.22 6.88 -5.80
CA GLY A 39 -0.89 8.18 -5.71
C GLY A 39 -1.86 8.31 -4.53
N THR A 40 -2.12 7.21 -3.81
CA THR A 40 -3.12 7.13 -2.73
C THR A 40 -2.58 6.38 -1.53
N PHE A 41 -1.30 6.60 -1.19
CA PHE A 41 -0.51 5.86 -0.20
C PHE A 41 -1.28 5.30 1.01
N GLY A 42 -2.16 6.08 1.63
CA GLY A 42 -3.02 5.61 2.72
C GLY A 42 -2.21 5.03 3.88
N ALA A 43 -2.56 3.82 4.33
CA ALA A 43 -1.79 3.07 5.33
C ALA A 43 -0.58 2.29 4.75
N GLY A 44 -0.24 2.50 3.47
CA GLY A 44 0.93 1.90 2.80
C GLY A 44 0.75 0.43 2.39
N GLY A 45 -0.49 -0.08 2.38
CA GLY A 45 -0.76 -1.49 2.15
C GLY A 45 -0.38 -2.00 0.75
N TYR A 46 -0.66 -1.22 -0.31
CA TYR A 46 -0.22 -1.54 -1.67
C TYR A 46 1.27 -1.34 -1.85
N THR A 47 1.80 -0.20 -1.39
CA THR A 47 3.24 0.08 -1.41
C THR A 47 4.06 -1.05 -0.79
N ARG A 48 3.64 -1.59 0.36
CA ARG A 48 4.31 -2.72 1.02
C ARG A 48 4.28 -4.01 0.21
N ALA A 49 3.26 -4.23 -0.63
CA ALA A 49 3.18 -5.42 -1.46
C ALA A 49 4.01 -5.32 -2.74
N LEU A 50 4.37 -4.10 -3.16
CA LEU A 50 5.19 -3.82 -4.35
C LEU A 50 6.70 -3.83 -4.08
N LEU A 51 7.12 -3.77 -2.81
CA LEU A 51 8.51 -3.71 -2.35
C LEU A 51 8.92 -4.99 -1.62
#